data_AF-Q6F8W6-F1
#
_entry.id   AF-Q6F8W6-F1
#
_cell.length_a   1.000
_cell.length_b   1.000
_cell.length_c   1.000
_cell.angle_alpha   90.00
_cell.angle_beta   90.00
_cell.angle_gamma   90.00
#
_symmetry.space_group_name_H-M   'P 1'
#
loop_
_entity.id
_entity.type
_entity.pdbx_description
1 polymer ?
#
loop_
_entity_poly.entity_id
_entity_poly.type
_entity_poly.pdbx_seq_one_letter_code
_entity_poly.pdbx_strand_id
1 'polypeptide(L)'
;MKIIQNSPILMMGSFLLRIIVERYLDLDGDSGVFSYEIGDTYIRVKFDKTIKIYQYSYYKAGQLHVEKMKILAKSGNGLNSYIMRNVKNLYD
;
A
#
# COMPACT_ATOMS: atom_id res chain seq x y z
N MET A 1 -6.97 8.70 -17.13
CA MET A 1 -7.84 9.54 -16.28
C MET A 1 -7.32 9.45 -14.86
N LYS A 2 -6.58 10.47 -14.37
CA LYS A 2 -6.03 10.49 -13.00
C LYS A 2 -7.14 10.93 -12.05
N ILE A 3 -7.71 10.00 -11.29
CA ILE A 3 -8.61 10.34 -10.19
C ILE A 3 -7.78 10.36 -8.91
N ILE A 4 -7.23 11.52 -8.58
CA ILE A 4 -6.62 11.76 -7.27
C ILE A 4 -7.81 12.04 -6.33
N GLN A 5 -8.29 11.03 -5.59
CA GLN A 5 -9.34 11.25 -4.59
C GLN A 5 -8.69 11.82 -3.32
N ASN A 6 -9.20 12.96 -2.85
CA ASN A 6 -8.86 13.62 -1.59
C ASN A 6 -8.79 12.63 -0.42
N SER A 7 -7.60 12.32 0.08
CA SER A 7 -7.42 11.71 1.40
C SER A 7 -7.44 12.80 2.49
N PRO A 8 -8.10 12.59 3.63
CA PRO A 8 -8.15 13.58 4.71
C PRO A 8 -6.77 13.75 5.36
N ILE A 9 -6.35 15.00 5.53
CA ILE A 9 -5.10 15.37 6.22
C ILE A 9 -5.40 15.38 7.72
N LEU A 10 -4.78 14.49 8.49
CA LEU A 10 -4.84 14.52 9.96
C LEU A 10 -3.61 15.28 10.48
N MET A 11 -3.81 16.44 11.11
CA MET A 11 -2.72 17.16 11.77
C MET A 11 -2.46 16.55 13.15
N MET A 12 -1.22 16.11 13.38
CA MET A 12 -0.68 15.75 14.69
C MET A 12 0.52 16.67 14.98
N GLY A 13 0.26 17.89 15.46
CA GLY A 13 1.30 18.88 15.78
C GLY A 13 1.93 19.55 14.54
N SER A 14 3.22 19.90 14.62
CA SER A 14 3.98 20.65 13.60
C SER A 14 4.48 19.81 12.42
N PHE A 15 4.22 18.50 12.41
CA PHE A 15 4.69 17.57 11.38
C PHE A 15 3.52 17.08 10.53
N LEU A 16 3.61 17.30 9.21
CA LEU A 16 2.63 16.86 8.22
C LEU A 16 2.86 15.36 7.92
N LEU A 17 2.22 14.47 8.67
CA LEU A 17 2.18 13.05 8.30
C LEU A 17 1.02 12.84 7.32
N ARG A 18 1.33 12.84 6.02
CA ARG A 18 0.32 12.62 4.98
C ARG A 18 -0.04 11.13 4.92
N ILE A 19 -1.09 10.72 5.62
CA ILE A 19 -1.71 9.41 5.44
C ILE A 19 -2.56 9.44 4.17
N ILE A 20 -2.11 8.74 3.13
CA ILE A 20 -2.81 8.65 1.84
C ILE A 20 -3.37 7.24 1.76
N VAL A 21 -4.70 7.14 1.88
CA VAL A 21 -5.43 5.91 1.54
C VAL A 21 -5.93 6.09 0.12
N GLU A 22 -5.34 5.35 -0.82
CA GLU A 22 -5.71 5.38 -2.23
C GLU A 22 -6.35 4.04 -2.61
N ARG A 23 -7.45 4.11 -3.36
CA ARG A 23 -7.99 2.92 -4.04
C ARG A 23 -6.95 2.47 -5.06
N TYR A 24 -6.65 1.18 -5.04
CA TYR A 24 -5.71 0.64 -5.99
C TYR A 24 -6.32 0.76 -7.39
N LEU A 25 -5.58 1.41 -8.29
CA LEU A 25 -6.02 1.61 -9.67
C LEU A 25 -5.83 0.26 -10.37
N ASP A 26 -6.78 -0.64 -10.20
CA ASP A 26 -6.78 -1.99 -10.78
C ASP A 26 -6.97 -1.88 -12.31
N LEU A 27 -5.91 -1.49 -13.01
CA LEU A 27 -5.91 -1.21 -14.46
C LEU A 27 -6.30 -2.43 -15.30
N ASP A 28 -6.12 -3.62 -14.74
CA ASP A 28 -6.22 -4.90 -15.42
C ASP A 28 -7.34 -5.80 -14.82
N GLY A 29 -7.92 -5.41 -13.66
CA GLY A 29 -9.09 -6.06 -13.04
C GLY A 29 -8.80 -7.35 -12.27
N ASP A 30 -7.54 -7.70 -12.08
CA ASP A 30 -7.08 -9.04 -11.69
C ASP A 30 -6.06 -9.02 -10.53
N SER A 31 -5.71 -7.84 -10.02
CA SER A 31 -4.64 -7.71 -9.04
C SER A 31 -5.02 -8.23 -7.66
N GLY A 32 -6.31 -8.37 -7.32
CA GLY A 32 -6.76 -8.82 -5.99
C GLY A 32 -6.44 -7.85 -4.85
N VAL A 33 -5.82 -6.69 -5.13
CA VAL A 33 -5.59 -5.61 -4.16
C VAL A 33 -6.73 -4.61 -4.28
N PHE A 34 -7.45 -4.40 -3.18
CA PHE A 34 -8.58 -3.48 -3.11
C PHE A 34 -8.15 -2.04 -2.83
N SER A 35 -7.28 -1.86 -1.84
CA SER A 35 -6.78 -0.54 -1.43
C SER A 35 -5.45 -0.64 -0.72
N TYR A 36 -4.75 0.47 -0.62
CA TYR A 36 -3.50 0.56 0.13
C TYR A 36 -3.37 1.88 0.89
N GLU A 37 -2.54 1.88 1.93
CA GLU A 37 -2.17 3.04 2.73
C GLU A 37 -0.64 3.09 2.82
N ILE A 38 -0.05 4.25 2.51
CA ILE A 38 1.39 4.45 2.60
C ILE A 38 1.69 5.27 3.86
N GLY A 39 2.54 4.72 4.72
CA GLY A 39 3.21 5.46 5.79
C GLY A 39 4.70 5.64 5.49
N ASP A 40 5.40 6.39 6.34
CA ASP A 40 6.83 6.67 6.15
C ASP A 40 7.67 5.39 6.15
N THR A 41 7.37 4.45 7.03
CA THR A 41 8.14 3.21 7.25
C THR A 41 7.36 1.95 6.95
N TYR A 42 6.16 2.07 6.37
CA TYR A 42 5.30 0.92 6.09
C TYR A 42 4.40 1.15 4.87
N ILE A 43 3.82 0.05 4.41
CA ILE A 43 2.64 0.06 3.54
C ILE A 43 1.61 -0.91 4.12
N ARG A 44 0.35 -0.52 4.14
CA ARG A 44 -0.77 -1.43 4.42
C ARG A 44 -1.50 -1.75 3.14
N VAL A 45 -1.90 -3.00 3.00
CA VAL A 45 -2.58 -3.52 1.82
C VAL A 45 -3.84 -4.26 2.25
N LYS A 46 -4.96 -3.93 1.64
CA LYS A 46 -6.22 -4.66 1.77
C LYS A 46 -6.47 -5.43 0.47
N PHE A 47 -6.69 -6.73 0.58
CA PHE A 47 -7.07 -7.58 -0.55
C PHE A 47 -8.59 -7.66 -0.70
N ASP A 48 -9.06 -7.92 -1.91
CA ASP A 48 -10.48 -8.00 -2.30
C ASP A 48 -11.28 -9.07 -1.54
N LYS A 49 -10.68 -10.24 -1.30
CA LYS A 49 -11.34 -11.42 -0.71
C LYS A 49 -11.26 -11.47 0.81
N THR A 50 -10.61 -10.50 1.45
CA THR A 50 -10.37 -10.53 2.90
C THR A 50 -10.74 -9.21 3.56
N ILE A 51 -11.34 -9.29 4.74
CA ILE A 51 -11.52 -8.10 5.59
C ILE A 51 -10.21 -7.63 6.24
N LYS A 52 -9.17 -8.47 6.24
CA LYS A 52 -7.90 -8.20 6.91
C LYS A 52 -7.10 -7.15 6.15
N ILE A 53 -6.40 -6.31 6.92
CA ILE A 53 -5.42 -5.34 6.43
C ILE A 53 -4.04 -5.88 6.81
N TYR A 54 -3.17 -6.01 5.82
CA TYR A 54 -1.82 -6.52 6.00
C TYR A 54 -0.84 -5.36 6.02
N GLN A 55 -0.12 -5.18 7.13
CA GLN A 55 0.92 -4.17 7.25
C GLN A 55 2.28 -4.78 6.93
N TYR A 56 3.05 -4.12 6.08
CA TYR A 56 4.43 -4.46 5.82
C TYR A 56 5.30 -3.29 6.27
N SER A 57 6.01 -3.48 7.38
CA SER A 57 6.94 -2.49 7.94
C SER A 57 8.38 -2.71 7.45
N TYR A 58 9.20 -1.66 7.55
CA TYR A 58 10.65 -1.78 7.38
C TYR A 58 11.27 -2.82 8.32
N TYR A 59 10.68 -3.02 9.50
CA TYR A 59 11.19 -3.95 10.50
C TYR A 59 11.06 -5.40 10.04
N LYS A 60 9.88 -5.81 9.52
CA LYS A 60 9.61 -7.21 9.17
C LYS A 60 9.83 -7.53 7.70
N ALA A 61 9.39 -6.64 6.81
CA ALA A 61 9.50 -6.82 5.36
C ALA A 61 10.79 -6.22 4.78
N GLY A 62 11.49 -5.37 5.53
CA GLY A 62 12.70 -4.69 5.05
C GLY A 62 12.39 -3.46 4.20
N GLN A 63 13.22 -2.42 4.33
CA GLN A 63 13.04 -1.14 3.64
C GLN A 63 12.96 -1.28 2.11
N LEU A 64 13.82 -2.11 1.52
CA LEU A 64 13.88 -2.31 0.07
C LEU A 64 12.54 -2.83 -0.48
N HIS A 65 11.91 -3.79 0.21
CA HIS A 65 10.64 -4.34 -0.25
C HIS A 65 9.49 -3.36 -0.04
N VAL A 66 9.45 -2.67 1.10
CA VAL A 66 8.40 -1.68 1.38
C VAL A 66 8.45 -0.53 0.38
N GLU A 67 9.62 0.02 0.08
CA GLU A 67 9.74 1.08 -0.93
C GLU A 67 9.34 0.61 -2.33
N LYS A 68 9.74 -0.60 -2.72
CA LYS A 68 9.30 -1.18 -3.99
C LYS A 68 7.78 -1.36 -4.05
N MET A 69 7.15 -1.82 -2.97
CA MET A 69 5.69 -1.95 -2.87
C MET A 69 4.99 -0.60 -2.98
N LYS A 70 5.49 0.47 -2.33
CA LYS A 70 4.95 1.82 -2.47
C LYS A 70 4.97 2.32 -3.92
N ILE A 71 6.03 2.02 -4.67
CA ILE A 71 6.13 2.38 -6.10
C ILE A 71 5.06 1.64 -6.91
N LEU A 72 4.93 0.32 -6.73
CA LEU A 72 3.94 -0.51 -7.44
C LEU A 72 2.50 -0.13 -7.08
N ALA A 73 2.27 0.24 -5.82
CA ALA A 73 0.98 0.73 -5.34
C ALA A 73 0.54 1.99 -6.09
N LYS A 74 1.46 2.97 -6.20
CA LYS A 74 1.22 4.23 -6.92
C LYS A 74 1.09 4.05 -8.43
N SER A 75 1.74 3.06 -9.02
CA SER A 75 1.59 2.76 -10.45
C SER A 75 0.31 1.99 -10.78
N GLY A 76 -0.33 1.37 -9.78
CA GLY A 76 -1.54 0.56 -9.97
C GLY A 76 -1.30 -0.78 -10.67
N ASN A 77 -0.06 -1.24 -10.77
CA ASN A 77 0.26 -2.51 -11.45
C ASN A 77 1.35 -3.30 -10.71
N GLY A 78 1.16 -4.63 -10.61
CA GLY A 78 2.20 -5.57 -10.17
C GLY A 78 2.35 -5.74 -8.65
N LEU A 79 1.62 -5.00 -7.81
CA LEU A 79 1.75 -5.06 -6.36
C LEU A 79 1.47 -6.47 -5.80
N ASN A 80 0.35 -7.10 -6.20
CA ASN A 80 -0.01 -8.42 -5.70
C ASN A 80 1.02 -9.49 -6.07
N SER A 81 1.41 -9.56 -7.34
CA SER A 81 2.42 -10.52 -7.80
C SER A 81 3.74 -10.33 -7.07
N TYR A 82 4.14 -9.09 -6.80
CA TYR A 82 5.33 -8.79 -6.02
C TYR A 82 5.22 -9.28 -4.58
N ILE A 83 4.09 -9.02 -3.91
CA ILE A 83 3.83 -9.50 -2.55
C ILE A 83 3.91 -11.03 -2.50
N MET A 84 3.19 -11.72 -3.39
CA MET A 84 3.15 -13.17 -3.42
C MET A 84 4.52 -13.81 -3.64
N ARG A 85 5.40 -13.18 -4.43
CA ARG A 85 6.73 -13.71 -4.75
C ARG A 85 7.80 -13.38 -3.71
N ASN A 86 7.74 -12.21 -3.09
CA ASN A 86 8.87 -11.70 -2.28
C ASN A 86 8.57 -11.59 -0.80
N VAL A 87 7.34 -11.22 -0.42
CA VAL A 87 7.05 -10.81 0.97
C VAL A 87 5.76 -11.42 1.54
N LYS A 88 5.22 -12.49 0.93
CA LYS A 88 3.92 -13.09 1.25
C LYS A 88 3.65 -13.26 2.75
N ASN A 89 4.66 -13.63 3.53
CA ASN A 89 4.55 -13.92 4.96
C ASN A 89 5.33 -12.92 5.84
N LEU A 90 5.77 -11.78 5.28
CA LEU A 90 6.58 -10.77 5.97
C LEU A 90 5.75 -9.55 6.43
N TYR A 91 4.44 -9.74 6.60
CA TYR A 91 3.54 -8.74 7.19
C TYR A 91 3.60 -8.79 8.72
N ASP A 92 3.44 -7.67 9.40
CA ASP A 92 3.50 -7.53 10.87
C ASP A 92 2.49 -8.43 11.61
#